data_AF-A0A1B0ZSW6-F1
#
_entry.id   AF-A0A1B0ZSW6-F1
#
_cell.length_a   1.000
_cell.length_b   1.000
_cell.length_c   1.000
_cell.angle_alpha   90.00
_cell.angle_beta   90.00
_cell.angle_gamma   90.00
#
_symmetry.space_group_name_H-M   'P 1'
#
loop_
_entity.id
_entity.type
_entity.pdbx_description
1 polymer ?
#
loop_
_entity_poly.entity_id
_entity_poly.type
_entity_poly.pdbx_seq_one_letter_code
_entity_poly.pdbx_strand_id
1 'polypeptide(L)'
;MFLKFFLLSLVVALISMWGIVAWHRYVLLEEMPKGWIPRLNPSNIVMYLLRSLQLMLVSMVCMLPVAFIGSAIVQAGGVIGAVLMVVCLVAVSVFVGRMVLVLPAAAIGASFGLSDALRATQGQWPTFLAVGFFIFLANAVAAVILLGLSSVPWLMNVVQLGFSAVLSLLNISILTTLYGYYEEKRSI
;
A
#
# COMPACT_ATOMS: atom_id res chain seq x y z
N MET A 1 13.29 -4.88 -27.91
CA MET A 1 13.63 -4.09 -26.69
C MET A 1 12.49 -4.14 -25.67
N PHE A 2 11.25 -3.82 -26.06
CA PHE A 2 10.06 -3.85 -25.18
C PHE A 2 9.80 -5.18 -24.48
N LEU A 3 9.84 -6.31 -25.20
CA LEU A 3 9.60 -7.63 -24.60
C LEU A 3 10.61 -7.96 -23.49
N LYS A 4 11.89 -7.62 -23.68
CA LYS A 4 12.94 -7.86 -22.67
C LYS A 4 12.71 -7.04 -21.41
N PHE A 5 12.34 -5.77 -21.57
CA PHE A 5 12.02 -4.89 -20.45
C PHE A 5 10.79 -5.40 -19.67
N PHE A 6 9.73 -5.75 -20.39
CA PHE A 6 8.51 -6.30 -19.80
C PHE A 6 8.79 -7.59 -18.99
N LEU A 7 9.53 -8.53 -19.57
CA LEU A 7 9.91 -9.76 -18.88
C LEU A 7 10.75 -9.48 -17.63
N LEU A 8 11.69 -8.55 -17.69
CA LEU A 8 12.48 -8.15 -16.53
C LEU A 8 11.59 -7.55 -15.42
N SER A 9 10.67 -6.64 -15.77
CA SER A 9 9.73 -6.06 -14.82
C SER A 9 8.84 -7.12 -14.17
N LEU A 10 8.39 -8.11 -14.95
CA LEU A 10 7.58 -9.22 -14.44
C LEU A 10 8.37 -10.06 -13.43
N VAL A 11 9.63 -10.39 -13.74
CA VAL A 11 10.50 -11.15 -12.82
C VAL A 11 10.74 -10.37 -11.53
N VAL A 12 11.05 -9.07 -11.63
CA VAL A 12 11.23 -8.21 -10.45
C VAL A 12 9.96 -8.16 -9.62
N ALA A 13 8.78 -8.00 -10.24
CA ALA A 13 7.51 -7.99 -9.53
C ALA A 13 7.23 -9.31 -8.79
N LEU A 14 7.51 -10.46 -9.41
CA LEU A 14 7.35 -11.77 -8.78
C LEU A 14 8.30 -11.97 -7.58
N ILE A 15 9.56 -11.54 -7.71
CA ILE A 15 10.53 -11.60 -6.62
C ILE A 15 10.09 -10.67 -5.47
N SER A 16 9.63 -9.45 -5.78
CA SER A 16 9.11 -8.52 -4.77
C SER A 16 7.88 -9.09 -4.07
N MET A 17 6.92 -9.66 -4.79
CA MET A 17 5.73 -10.29 -4.19
C MET A 17 6.10 -11.45 -3.26
N TRP A 18 7.04 -12.29 -3.68
CA TRP A 18 7.55 -13.36 -2.81
C TRP A 18 8.18 -12.79 -1.53
N GLY A 19 9.03 -11.77 -1.64
CA GLY A 19 9.63 -11.09 -0.49
C GLY A 19 8.58 -10.48 0.45
N ILE A 20 7.55 -9.84 -0.11
CA ILE A 20 6.43 -9.27 0.64
C ILE A 20 5.65 -10.36 1.38
N VAL A 21 5.31 -11.45 0.71
CA VAL A 21 4.58 -12.57 1.36
C VAL A 21 5.44 -13.21 2.45
N ALA A 22 6.73 -13.40 2.20
CA ALA A 22 7.67 -13.90 3.21
C ALA A 22 7.73 -12.97 4.43
N TRP A 23 7.76 -11.65 4.23
CA TRP A 23 7.75 -10.67 5.32
C TRP A 23 6.49 -10.78 6.18
N HIS A 24 5.30 -10.80 5.55
CA HIS A 24 4.04 -10.93 6.28
C HIS A 24 3.99 -12.22 7.12
N ARG A 25 4.47 -13.35 6.56
CA ARG A 25 4.52 -14.63 7.26
C ARG A 25 5.55 -14.66 8.37
N TYR A 26 6.70 -14.02 8.18
CA TYR A 26 7.70 -13.86 9.22
C TYR A 26 7.14 -13.10 10.42
N VAL A 27 6.47 -11.97 10.19
CA VAL A 27 5.93 -11.14 11.28
C VAL A 27 4.71 -11.79 11.94
N LEU A 28 3.78 -12.33 11.15
CA LEU A 28 2.51 -12.86 11.66
C LEU A 28 2.62 -14.30 12.14
N LEU A 29 3.31 -15.18 11.41
CA LEU A 29 3.41 -16.60 11.77
C LEU A 29 4.69 -16.95 12.52
N GLU A 30 5.57 -15.97 12.77
CA GLU A 30 6.92 -16.20 13.31
C GLU A 30 7.69 -17.24 12.49
N GLU A 31 7.44 -17.31 11.17
CA GLU A 31 8.09 -18.26 10.28
C GLU A 31 9.55 -17.87 10.07
N MET A 32 10.42 -18.39 10.94
CA MET A 32 11.85 -18.15 10.88
C MET A 32 12.45 -18.72 9.59
N PRO A 33 13.29 -17.94 8.87
CA PRO A 33 13.97 -18.44 7.70
C PRO A 33 14.96 -19.54 8.08
N LYS A 34 14.92 -20.69 7.39
CA LYS A 34 15.85 -21.82 7.59
C LYS A 34 17.21 -21.62 6.90
N GLY A 35 17.42 -20.45 6.30
CA GLY A 35 18.60 -20.09 5.51
C GLY A 35 18.46 -18.70 4.91
N TRP A 36 19.28 -18.38 3.91
CA TRP A 36 19.31 -17.05 3.29
C TRP A 36 18.13 -16.79 2.34
N ILE A 37 17.46 -17.86 1.91
CA ILE A 37 16.36 -17.81 0.94
C ILE A 37 15.05 -18.14 1.68
N PRO A 38 14.06 -17.23 1.68
CA PRO A 38 12.76 -17.49 2.28
C PRO A 38 12.04 -18.69 1.65
N ARG A 39 11.13 -19.33 2.37
CA ARG A 39 10.32 -20.41 1.80
C ARG A 39 9.41 -19.87 0.70
N LEU A 40 9.35 -20.56 -0.44
CA LEU A 40 8.37 -20.28 -1.49
C LEU A 40 7.00 -20.83 -1.10
N ASN A 41 5.99 -19.97 -1.14
CA ASN A 41 4.59 -20.30 -0.85
C ASN A 41 3.71 -19.90 -2.05
N PRO A 42 3.71 -20.68 -3.15
CA PRO A 42 3.13 -20.26 -4.43
C PRO A 42 1.63 -19.98 -4.36
N SER A 43 0.87 -20.79 -3.60
CA SER A 43 -0.56 -20.56 -3.38
C SER A 43 -0.82 -19.18 -2.76
N ASN A 44 -0.08 -18.83 -1.71
CA ASN A 44 -0.24 -17.57 -0.99
C ASN A 44 0.25 -16.38 -1.84
N ILE A 45 1.29 -16.56 -2.66
CA ILE A 45 1.75 -15.52 -3.61
C ILE A 45 0.67 -15.22 -4.65
N VAL A 46 0.05 -16.25 -5.23
CA VAL A 46 -1.05 -16.07 -6.19
C VAL A 46 -2.26 -15.42 -5.52
N MET A 47 -2.63 -15.85 -4.32
CA MET A 47 -3.72 -15.23 -3.57
C MET A 47 -3.42 -13.76 -3.24
N TYR A 48 -2.20 -13.43 -2.85
CA TYR A 48 -1.76 -12.06 -2.60
C TYR A 48 -1.89 -11.19 -3.86
N LEU A 49 -1.47 -11.72 -5.02
CA LEU A 49 -1.63 -11.05 -6.30
C LEU A 49 -3.11 -10.81 -6.63
N LEU A 50 -3.96 -11.83 -6.49
CA LEU A 50 -5.39 -11.71 -6.76
C LEU A 50 -6.08 -10.71 -5.83
N ARG A 51 -5.71 -10.66 -4.54
CA ARG A 51 -6.23 -9.66 -3.59
C ARG A 51 -5.70 -8.25 -3.89
N SER A 52 -4.45 -8.13 -4.32
CA SER A 52 -3.89 -6.85 -4.78
C SER A 52 -4.65 -6.33 -6.00
N LEU A 53 -4.95 -7.21 -6.97
CA LEU A 53 -5.76 -6.88 -8.14
C LEU A 53 -7.20 -6.50 -7.73
N GLN A 54 -7.80 -7.24 -6.82
CA GLN A 54 -9.13 -6.92 -6.29
C GLN A 54 -9.16 -5.52 -5.65
N LEU A 55 -8.17 -5.17 -4.82
CA LEU A 55 -8.06 -3.84 -4.21
C LEU A 55 -7.80 -2.75 -5.25
N MET A 56 -6.99 -3.01 -6.27
CA MET A 56 -6.78 -2.09 -7.38
C MET A 56 -8.11 -1.78 -8.08
N LEU A 57 -8.90 -2.79 -8.40
CA LEU A 57 -10.21 -2.61 -9.05
C LEU A 57 -11.19 -1.85 -8.16
N VAL A 58 -11.27 -2.18 -6.86
CA VAL A 58 -12.10 -1.44 -5.90
C VAL A 58 -11.67 0.01 -5.79
N SER A 59 -10.36 0.27 -5.70
CA SER A 59 -9.79 1.62 -5.68
C SER A 59 -10.17 2.39 -6.94
N MET A 60 -10.07 1.79 -8.13
CA MET A 60 -10.48 2.43 -9.38
C MET A 60 -11.97 2.78 -9.39
N VAL A 61 -12.84 1.84 -8.99
CA VAL A 61 -14.30 2.07 -8.94
C VAL A 61 -14.65 3.20 -7.97
N CYS A 62 -13.95 3.31 -6.84
CA CYS A 62 -14.20 4.37 -5.86
C CYS A 62 -13.58 5.72 -6.25
N MET A 63 -12.40 5.72 -6.86
CA MET A 63 -11.66 6.95 -7.19
C MET A 63 -12.10 7.60 -8.50
N LEU A 64 -12.51 6.82 -9.51
CA LEU A 64 -12.90 7.35 -10.81
C LEU A 64 -14.07 8.36 -10.74
N PRO A 65 -15.16 8.11 -9.99
CA PRO A 65 -16.23 9.10 -9.84
C PRO A 65 -15.74 10.38 -9.17
N VAL A 66 -14.87 10.28 -8.15
CA VAL A 66 -14.31 11.45 -7.47
C VAL A 66 -13.43 12.26 -8.42
N ALA A 67 -12.61 11.61 -9.25
CA ALA A 67 -11.79 12.30 -10.23
C ALA A 67 -12.66 12.99 -11.30
N PHE A 68 -13.65 12.28 -11.85
CA PHE A 68 -14.50 12.78 -12.93
C PHE A 68 -15.40 13.92 -12.44
N ILE A 69 -16.21 13.68 -11.40
CA ILE A 69 -17.14 14.67 -10.84
C ILE A 69 -16.37 15.80 -10.14
N GLY A 70 -15.30 15.45 -9.42
CA GLY A 70 -14.44 16.43 -8.75
C GLY A 70 -13.85 17.44 -9.72
N SER A 71 -13.44 17.02 -10.93
CA SER A 71 -12.93 17.95 -11.94
C SER A 71 -13.98 18.99 -12.38
N ALA A 72 -15.26 18.62 -12.46
CA ALA A 72 -16.34 19.56 -12.75
C ALA A 72 -16.62 20.50 -11.58
N ILE A 73 -16.59 19.98 -10.34
CA ILE A 73 -16.76 20.77 -9.11
C ILE A 73 -15.65 21.83 -8.98
N VAL A 74 -14.39 21.47 -9.28
CA VAL A 74 -13.26 22.40 -9.27
C VAL A 74 -13.44 23.51 -10.30
N GLN A 75 -13.85 23.16 -11.53
CA GLN A 75 -14.07 24.15 -12.58
C GLN A 75 -15.21 25.13 -12.24
N ALA A 76 -16.28 24.66 -11.59
CA ALA A 76 -17.41 25.50 -11.22
C ALA A 76 -17.18 26.32 -9.94
N GLY A 77 -16.50 25.74 -8.94
CA GLY A 77 -16.38 26.29 -7.59
C GLY A 77 -15.01 26.90 -7.24
N GLY A 78 -14.05 26.88 -8.17
CA GLY A 78 -12.69 27.40 -7.95
C GLY A 78 -12.02 26.77 -6.72
N VAL A 79 -11.50 27.61 -5.82
CA VAL A 79 -10.78 27.17 -4.60
C VAL A 79 -11.65 26.30 -3.69
N ILE A 80 -12.92 26.67 -3.49
CA ILE A 80 -13.85 25.89 -2.66
C ILE A 80 -14.06 24.50 -3.28
N GLY A 81 -14.21 24.45 -4.61
CA GLY A 81 -14.30 23.19 -5.35
C GLY A 81 -13.06 22.31 -5.19
N ALA A 82 -11.85 22.90 -5.21
CA ALA A 82 -10.60 22.19 -4.97
C ALA A 82 -10.51 21.61 -3.55
N VAL A 83 -10.90 22.38 -2.53
CA VAL A 83 -10.94 21.88 -1.14
C VAL A 83 -11.89 20.71 -1.00
N LEU A 84 -13.10 20.80 -1.58
CA LEU A 84 -14.07 19.71 -1.57
C LEU A 84 -13.54 18.46 -2.27
N MET A 85 -12.87 18.60 -3.42
CA MET A 85 -12.26 17.48 -4.13
C MET A 85 -11.20 16.77 -3.26
N VAL A 86 -10.34 17.53 -2.58
CA VAL A 86 -9.32 16.96 -1.68
C VAL A 86 -9.99 16.21 -0.53
N VAL A 87 -11.02 16.78 0.10
CA VAL A 87 -11.77 16.11 1.17
C VAL A 87 -12.38 14.80 0.69
N CYS A 88 -13.00 14.79 -0.51
CA CYS A 88 -13.55 13.57 -1.10
C CYS A 88 -12.47 12.52 -1.39
N LEU A 89 -11.32 12.93 -1.94
CA LEU A 89 -10.20 12.01 -2.20
C LEU A 89 -9.67 11.38 -0.91
N VAL A 90 -9.48 12.19 0.14
CA VAL A 90 -9.03 11.69 1.45
C VAL A 90 -10.06 10.73 2.03
N ALA A 91 -11.36 11.07 1.99
CA ALA A 91 -12.41 10.20 2.49
C ALA A 91 -12.43 8.84 1.78
N VAL A 92 -12.30 8.83 0.45
CA VAL A 92 -12.25 7.59 -0.34
C VAL A 92 -10.96 6.82 -0.10
N SER A 93 -9.81 7.49 0.01
CA SER A 93 -8.53 6.84 0.35
C SER A 93 -8.59 6.16 1.72
N VAL A 94 -9.18 6.81 2.73
CA VAL A 94 -9.37 6.22 4.05
C VAL A 94 -10.33 5.02 3.98
N PHE A 95 -11.42 5.14 3.21
CA PHE A 95 -12.36 4.03 3.00
C PHE A 95 -11.69 2.80 2.37
N VAL A 96 -10.95 2.98 1.27
CA VAL A 96 -10.23 1.89 0.58
C VAL A 96 -9.07 1.38 1.43
N GLY A 97 -8.38 2.27 2.15
CA GLY A 97 -7.28 1.94 3.05
C GLY A 97 -7.64 0.90 4.11
N ARG A 98 -8.89 0.91 4.58
CA ARG A 98 -9.42 -0.09 5.52
C ARG A 98 -9.45 -1.50 4.95
N MET A 99 -9.61 -1.64 3.64
CA MET A 99 -9.67 -2.93 2.96
C MET A 99 -8.29 -3.56 2.75
N VAL A 100 -7.21 -2.81 2.91
CA VAL A 100 -5.84 -3.29 2.61
C VAL A 100 -5.41 -4.43 3.53
N LEU A 101 -6.08 -4.62 4.67
CA LEU A 101 -5.95 -5.77 5.57
C LEU A 101 -6.13 -7.14 4.89
N VAL A 102 -6.76 -7.19 3.71
CA VAL A 102 -6.89 -8.44 2.94
C VAL A 102 -5.54 -8.96 2.42
N LEU A 103 -4.53 -8.09 2.27
CA LEU A 103 -3.19 -8.44 1.79
C LEU A 103 -2.40 -9.31 2.78
N PRO A 104 -2.17 -8.88 4.04
CA PRO A 104 -1.54 -9.73 5.06
C PRO A 104 -2.28 -11.06 5.24
N ALA A 105 -3.61 -11.02 5.25
CA ALA A 105 -4.42 -12.23 5.37
C ALA A 105 -4.16 -13.24 4.23
N ALA A 106 -4.09 -12.75 2.99
CA ALA A 106 -3.76 -13.57 1.82
C ALA A 106 -2.33 -14.12 1.89
N ALA A 107 -1.38 -13.35 2.42
CA ALA A 107 0.00 -13.79 2.59
C ALA A 107 0.13 -14.96 3.57
N ILE A 108 -0.70 -15.03 4.61
CA ILE A 108 -0.71 -16.14 5.56
C ILE A 108 -1.67 -17.27 5.18
N GLY A 109 -2.56 -17.05 4.20
CA GLY A 109 -3.52 -18.04 3.72
C GLY A 109 -4.83 -18.08 4.51
N ALA A 110 -5.16 -17.00 5.22
CA ALA A 110 -6.40 -16.90 5.99
C ALA A 110 -7.62 -16.64 5.07
N SER A 111 -8.77 -17.20 5.45
CA SER A 111 -10.06 -16.90 4.82
C SER A 111 -10.59 -15.55 5.30
N PHE A 112 -10.04 -14.47 4.75
CA PHE A 112 -10.39 -13.09 5.12
C PHE A 112 -10.69 -12.28 3.84
N GLY A 113 -11.83 -11.61 3.80
CA GLY A 113 -12.33 -10.84 2.66
C GLY A 113 -12.45 -9.34 2.91
N LEU A 114 -12.93 -8.61 1.89
CA LEU A 114 -13.15 -7.15 1.98
C LEU A 114 -14.22 -6.77 3.02
N SER A 115 -15.28 -7.58 3.14
CA SER A 115 -16.32 -7.40 4.16
C SER A 115 -15.76 -7.54 5.57
N ASP A 116 -14.85 -8.48 5.76
CA ASP A 116 -14.23 -8.76 7.06
C ASP A 116 -13.29 -7.61 7.43
N ALA A 117 -12.49 -7.13 6.46
CA ALA A 117 -11.66 -5.93 6.63
C ALA A 117 -12.48 -4.71 7.07
N LEU A 118 -13.65 -4.48 6.45
CA LEU A 118 -14.54 -3.38 6.84
C LEU A 118 -15.19 -3.59 8.21
N ARG A 119 -15.53 -4.82 8.60
CA ARG A 119 -16.09 -5.11 9.92
C ARG A 119 -15.03 -4.96 11.02
N ALA A 120 -13.84 -5.51 10.81
CA ALA A 120 -12.72 -5.44 11.74
C ALA A 120 -12.28 -3.99 12.04
N THR A 121 -12.43 -3.10 11.06
CA THR A 121 -12.02 -1.68 11.17
C THR A 121 -13.19 -0.73 11.41
N GLN A 122 -14.36 -1.23 11.79
CA GLN A 122 -15.56 -0.39 11.98
C GLN A 122 -15.33 0.62 13.11
N GLY A 123 -15.66 1.90 12.85
CA GLY A 123 -15.46 2.99 13.80
C GLY A 123 -14.03 3.54 13.89
N GLN A 124 -13.07 2.96 13.17
CA GLN A 124 -11.64 3.28 13.29
C GLN A 124 -11.14 4.27 12.22
N TRP A 125 -12.02 5.14 11.72
CA TRP A 125 -11.66 6.15 10.70
C TRP A 125 -10.50 7.07 11.12
N PRO A 126 -10.40 7.54 12.38
CA PRO A 126 -9.28 8.39 12.80
C PRO A 126 -7.92 7.70 12.67
N THR A 127 -7.84 6.40 12.92
CA THR A 127 -6.58 5.64 12.81
C THR A 127 -6.10 5.59 11.37
N PHE A 128 -6.97 5.25 10.42
CA PHE A 128 -6.60 5.20 9.01
C PHE A 128 -6.30 6.59 8.44
N LEU A 129 -6.97 7.64 8.92
CA LEU A 129 -6.64 9.01 8.58
C LEU A 129 -5.25 9.39 9.11
N ALA A 130 -4.92 9.06 10.36
CA ALA A 130 -3.62 9.33 10.96
C ALA A 130 -2.50 8.56 10.24
N VAL A 131 -2.69 7.26 9.97
CA VAL A 131 -1.75 6.44 9.20
C VAL A 131 -1.52 7.04 7.81
N GLY A 132 -2.59 7.41 7.10
CA GLY A 132 -2.48 8.07 5.80
C GLY A 132 -1.73 9.39 5.87
N PHE A 133 -1.98 10.20 6.90
CA PHE A 133 -1.27 11.46 7.14
C PHE A 133 0.22 11.26 7.41
N PHE A 134 0.61 10.28 8.23
CA PHE A 134 2.03 9.98 8.48
C PHE A 134 2.74 9.40 7.26
N ILE A 135 2.07 8.56 6.47
CA ILE A 135 2.61 8.09 5.19
C ILE A 135 2.81 9.27 4.24
N PHE A 136 1.85 10.19 4.15
CA PHE A 136 1.96 11.41 3.36
C PHE A 136 3.16 12.26 3.83
N LEU A 137 3.32 12.47 5.13
CA LEU A 137 4.42 13.24 5.70
C LEU A 137 5.78 12.58 5.38
N ALA A 138 5.88 11.26 5.52
CA ALA A 138 7.10 10.51 5.19
C ALA A 138 7.47 10.67 3.69
N ASN A 139 6.48 10.63 2.80
CA ASN A 139 6.69 10.86 1.37
C ASN A 139 7.06 12.33 1.08
N ALA A 140 6.44 13.30 1.75
CA ALA A 140 6.74 14.72 1.59
C ALA A 140 8.18 15.03 2.02
N VAL A 141 8.64 14.48 3.15
CA VAL A 141 10.03 14.62 3.62
C VAL A 141 11.01 14.04 2.60
N ALA A 142 10.76 12.83 2.09
CA ALA A 142 11.58 12.24 1.03
C ALA A 142 11.62 13.13 -0.22
N ALA A 143 10.49 13.67 -0.65
CA ALA A 143 10.40 14.56 -1.80
C ALA A 143 11.21 15.87 -1.61
N VAL A 144 11.14 16.50 -0.44
CA VAL A 144 11.91 17.71 -0.14
C VAL A 144 13.42 17.43 -0.17
N ILE A 145 13.87 16.31 0.40
CA ILE A 145 15.28 15.90 0.37
C ILE A 145 15.74 15.68 -1.07
N LEU A 146 14.96 14.96 -1.88
CA LEU A 146 15.28 14.71 -3.28
C LEU A 146 15.33 16.00 -4.11
N LEU A 147 14.42 16.95 -3.85
CA LEU A 147 14.43 18.26 -4.49
C LEU A 147 15.74 19.02 -4.20
N GLY A 148 16.24 18.95 -2.97
CA GLY A 148 17.53 19.53 -2.58
C GLY A 148 18.74 18.90 -3.29
N LEU A 149 18.62 17.65 -3.75
CA LEU A 149 19.65 16.92 -4.50
C LEU A 149 19.53 17.05 -6.01
N SER A 150 18.58 17.85 -6.51
CA SER A 150 18.27 17.97 -7.94
C SER A 150 19.45 18.45 -8.80
N SER A 151 20.41 19.16 -8.23
CA SER A 151 21.64 19.60 -8.90
C SER A 151 22.68 18.50 -9.12
N VAL A 152 22.53 17.34 -8.45
CA VAL A 152 23.44 16.19 -8.56
C VAL A 152 22.65 14.92 -8.92
N PRO A 153 22.32 14.71 -10.21
CA PRO A 153 21.36 13.68 -10.63
C PRO A 153 21.73 12.25 -10.22
N TRP A 154 23.00 11.88 -10.28
CA TRP A 154 23.41 10.51 -9.92
C TRP A 154 23.19 10.23 -8.42
N LEU A 155 23.47 11.21 -7.56
CA LEU A 155 23.27 11.09 -6.11
C LEU A 155 21.77 11.06 -5.78
N MET A 156 20.97 11.90 -6.44
CA MET A 156 19.52 11.89 -6.33
C MET A 156 18.92 10.51 -6.62
N ASN A 157 19.37 9.83 -7.69
CA ASN A 157 18.89 8.48 -8.03
C ASN A 157 19.23 7.45 -6.95
N VAL A 158 20.44 7.48 -6.39
CA VAL A 158 20.84 6.56 -5.31
C VAL A 158 20.02 6.80 -4.05
N VAL A 159 19.83 8.06 -3.66
CA VAL A 159 19.02 8.43 -2.49
C VAL A 159 17.54 8.08 -2.70
N GLN A 160 17.02 8.26 -3.92
CA GLN A 160 15.64 7.89 -4.28
C GLN A 160 15.41 6.39 -4.16
N LEU A 161 16.36 5.56 -4.61
CA LEU A 161 16.29 4.11 -4.44
C LEU A 161 16.25 3.72 -2.96
N GLY A 162 17.08 4.37 -2.12
CA GLY A 162 17.07 4.18 -0.67
C GLY A 162 15.73 4.52 -0.03
N PHE A 163 15.17 5.70 -0.31
CA PHE A 163 13.85 6.10 0.19
C PHE A 163 12.74 5.17 -0.31
N SER A 164 12.76 4.79 -1.58
CA SER A 164 11.79 3.86 -2.16
C SER A 164 11.78 2.52 -1.41
N ALA A 165 12.96 1.96 -1.13
CA ALA A 165 13.10 0.72 -0.37
C ALA A 165 12.57 0.86 1.07
N VAL A 166 12.97 1.92 1.79
CA VAL A 166 12.54 2.17 3.17
C VAL A 166 11.03 2.40 3.24
N LEU A 167 10.48 3.23 2.37
CA LEU A 167 9.04 3.51 2.33
C LEU A 167 8.24 2.26 1.94
N SER A 168 8.75 1.41 1.04
CA SER A 168 8.11 0.13 0.71
C SER A 168 8.04 -0.77 1.95
N LEU A 169 9.14 -0.92 2.68
CA LEU A 169 9.18 -1.72 3.91
C LEU A 169 8.28 -1.14 5.01
N LEU A 170 8.23 0.18 5.14
CA LEU A 170 7.33 0.87 6.06
C LEU A 170 5.87 0.56 5.72
N ASN A 171 5.48 0.67 4.46
CA ASN A 171 4.11 0.35 4.03
C ASN A 171 3.76 -1.10 4.35
N ILE A 172 4.61 -2.06 3.99
CA ILE A 172 4.38 -3.48 4.29
C ILE A 172 4.25 -3.70 5.80
N SER A 173 5.11 -3.08 6.60
CA SER A 173 5.11 -3.19 8.06
C SER A 173 3.85 -2.62 8.70
N ILE A 174 3.36 -1.48 8.20
CA ILE A 174 2.08 -0.90 8.63
C ILE A 174 0.94 -1.89 8.37
N LEU A 175 0.91 -2.55 7.21
CA LEU A 175 -0.14 -3.53 6.89
C LEU A 175 -0.11 -4.72 7.84
N THR A 176 1.07 -5.28 8.11
CA THR A 176 1.21 -6.37 9.09
C THR A 176 0.74 -5.96 10.48
N THR A 177 1.11 -4.76 10.94
CA THR A 177 0.73 -4.26 12.27
C THR A 177 -0.77 -4.04 12.37
N LEU A 178 -1.39 -3.38 11.38
CA LEU A 178 -2.82 -3.14 11.37
C LEU A 178 -3.61 -4.46 11.35
N TYR A 179 -3.15 -5.46 10.61
CA TYR A 179 -3.79 -6.77 10.59
C TYR A 179 -3.64 -7.54 11.91
N GLY A 180 -2.43 -7.59 12.46
CA GLY A 180 -2.19 -8.20 13.77
C GLY A 180 -3.02 -7.56 14.87
N TYR A 181 -3.21 -6.24 14.82
CA TYR A 181 -4.01 -5.51 15.80
C TYR A 181 -5.52 -5.71 15.63
N TYR A 182 -6.06 -5.51 14.42
CA TYR A 182 -7.50 -5.51 14.19
C TYR A 182 -8.12 -6.90 14.08
N GLU A 183 -7.42 -7.86 13.47
CA GLU A 183 -7.94 -9.22 13.28
C GLU A 183 -7.42 -10.17 14.36
N GLU A 184 -6.11 -10.23 14.55
CA GLU A 184 -5.51 -11.17 15.51
C GLU A 184 -5.52 -10.65 16.96
N LYS A 185 -5.96 -9.41 17.20
CA LYS A 185 -6.05 -8.77 18.51
C LYS A 185 -4.73 -8.79 19.30
N ARG A 186 -3.60 -8.73 18.60
CA ARG A 186 -2.28 -8.61 19.22
C ARG A 186 -2.14 -7.25 19.90
N SER A 187 -1.48 -7.23 21.05
CA SER A 187 -1.07 -5.97 21.68
C SER A 187 0.00 -5.27 20.84
N ILE A 188 -0.03 -3.93 20.87
CA ILE A 188 0.95 -3.05 20.22
C ILE A 188 2.21 -2.93 21.07
#